data_AF-A0A3M2VS95-F1
#
_entry.id   AF-A0A3M2VS95-F1
#
_cell.length_a   1.000
_cell.length_b   1.000
_cell.length_c   1.000
_cell.angle_alpha   90.00
_cell.angle_beta   90.00
_cell.angle_gamma   90.00
#
_symmetry.space_group_name_H-M   'P 1'
#
loop_
_entity.id
_entity.type
_entity.pdbx_description
1 polymer ?
#
loop_
_entity_poly.entity_id
_entity_poly.type
_entity_poly.pdbx_seq_one_letter_code
_entity_poly.pdbx_strand_id
1 'polypeptide(L)'
;MQPALLIFIAKLGLVVGGSLPVVFASGWALVFQEFGHFVGTVVLGLPVALMLGIKREAIGATFSVGREPSLAIIGERYGMDSPEGRGVLAEYLTGTLFGALFIAIVAGYIASLGIFHPNSLAMGSG
;
A
#
# COMPACT_ATOMS: atom_id res chain seq x y z
N MET A 1 9.54 -15.10 21.38
CA MET A 1 8.48 -14.07 21.31
C MET A 1 8.45 -13.31 22.63
N GLN A 2 8.77 -12.01 22.65
CA GLN A 2 8.79 -11.20 23.88
C GLN A 2 7.35 -10.97 24.39
N PRO A 3 7.05 -11.16 25.69
CA PRO A 3 5.70 -10.98 26.26
C PRO A 3 5.09 -9.60 26.01
N ALA A 4 5.93 -8.55 25.97
CA ALA A 4 5.51 -7.19 25.65
C ALA A 4 4.94 -7.05 24.23
N LEU A 5 5.46 -7.82 23.27
CA LEU A 5 4.98 -7.82 21.89
C LEU A 5 3.55 -8.38 21.80
N LEU A 6 3.24 -9.41 22.58
CA LEU A 6 1.90 -10.02 22.62
C LEU A 6 0.86 -9.03 23.13
N ILE A 7 1.17 -8.30 24.21
CA ILE A 7 0.28 -7.26 24.76
C ILE A 7 0.09 -6.14 23.73
N PHE A 8 1.16 -5.77 23.03
CA PHE A 8 1.10 -4.73 21.99
C PHE A 8 0.21 -5.15 20.81
N ILE A 9 0.36 -6.37 20.30
CA ILE A 9 -0.46 -6.91 19.20
C ILE A 9 -1.94 -7.01 19.64
N ALA A 10 -2.20 -7.49 20.86
CA ALA A 10 -3.56 -7.57 21.40
C ALA A 10 -4.21 -6.18 21.51
N LYS A 11 -3.45 -5.18 21.97
CA LYS A 11 -3.92 -3.79 22.02
C LYS A 11 -4.21 -3.24 20.61
N LEU A 12 -3.32 -3.46 19.65
CA LEU A 12 -3.54 -3.05 18.25
C LEU A 12 -4.82 -3.67 17.69
N GLY A 13 -5.02 -4.97 17.89
CA GLY A 13 -6.23 -5.66 17.43
C GLY A 13 -7.52 -5.07 17.99
N LEU A 14 -7.55 -4.73 19.29
CA LEU A 14 -8.71 -4.09 19.92
C LEU A 14 -8.97 -2.67 19.39
N VAL A 15 -7.92 -1.87 19.19
CA VAL A 15 -8.03 -0.52 18.64
C VAL A 15 -8.57 -0.53 17.20
N VAL A 16 -8.05 -1.43 16.37
CA VAL A 16 -8.53 -1.63 14.98
C VAL A 16 -9.97 -2.13 14.99
N GLY A 17 -10.30 -3.09 15.85
CA GLY A 17 -11.66 -3.63 15.99
C GLY A 17 -12.70 -2.57 16.35
N GLY A 18 -12.35 -1.62 17.22
CA GLY A 18 -13.22 -0.48 17.57
C GLY A 18 -13.50 0.47 16.39
N SER A 19 -12.66 0.44 15.35
CA SER A 19 -12.81 1.30 14.16
C SER A 19 -13.63 0.64 13.04
N LEU A 20 -14.05 -0.62 13.20
CA LEU A 20 -14.86 -1.34 12.20
C LEU A 20 -16.14 -0.59 11.79
N PRO A 21 -16.93 0.03 12.69
CA PRO A 21 -18.12 0.79 12.28
C PRO A 21 -17.79 1.95 11.32
N VAL A 22 -16.65 2.61 11.51
CA VAL A 22 -16.18 3.69 10.63
C VAL A 22 -15.77 3.14 9.27
N VAL A 23 -15.10 1.98 9.23
CA VAL A 23 -14.74 1.28 7.99
C VAL A 23 -16.00 0.95 7.17
N PHE A 24 -17.05 0.43 7.83
CA PHE A 24 -18.31 0.14 7.15
C PHE A 24 -19.01 1.42 6.64
N ALA A 25 -19.03 2.49 7.44
CA ALA A 25 -19.59 3.77 7.02
C ALA A 25 -18.84 4.37 5.81
N SER A 26 -17.52 4.17 5.74
CA SER A 26 -16.66 4.62 4.64
C SER A 26 -16.57 3.62 3.48
N GLY A 27 -17.38 2.56 3.47
CA GLY A 27 -17.24 1.43 2.55
C GLY A 27 -17.20 1.83 1.07
N TRP A 28 -18.06 2.76 0.63
CA TRP A 28 -18.03 3.23 -0.76
C TRP A 28 -16.74 3.96 -1.11
N ALA A 29 -16.24 4.79 -0.21
CA ALA A 29 -14.99 5.51 -0.44
C ALA A 29 -13.82 4.51 -0.54
N LEU A 30 -13.81 3.46 0.30
CA LEU A 30 -12.82 2.38 0.24
C LEU A 30 -12.89 1.58 -1.06
N VAL A 31 -14.10 1.30 -1.57
CA VAL A 31 -14.27 0.62 -2.87
C VAL A 31 -13.67 1.44 -4.01
N PHE A 32 -13.94 2.74 -4.05
CA PHE A 32 -13.35 3.61 -5.07
C PHE A 32 -11.84 3.80 -4.91
N GLN A 33 -11.35 3.86 -3.66
CA GLN A 33 -9.93 3.91 -3.36
C GLN A 33 -9.22 2.65 -3.86
N GLU A 34 -9.73 1.46 -3.53
CA GLU A 34 -9.16 0.19 -3.98
C GLU A 34 -9.27 0.01 -5.49
N PHE A 35 -10.35 0.48 -6.11
CA PHE A 35 -10.45 0.49 -7.56
C PHE A 35 -9.37 1.38 -8.19
N GLY A 36 -9.19 2.59 -7.67
CA GLY A 36 -8.13 3.50 -8.12
C GLY A 36 -6.73 2.92 -7.89
N HIS A 37 -6.51 2.26 -6.75
CA HIS A 37 -5.28 1.55 -6.44
C HIS A 37 -5.01 0.41 -7.45
N PHE A 38 -5.97 -0.51 -7.63
CA PHE A 38 -5.86 -1.64 -8.55
C PHE A 38 -5.63 -1.17 -9.99
N VAL A 39 -6.39 -0.18 -10.46
CA VAL A 39 -6.21 0.38 -11.80
C VAL A 39 -4.84 1.05 -11.90
N GLY A 40 -4.44 1.84 -10.91
CA GLY A 40 -3.14 2.51 -10.91
C GLY A 40 -1.96 1.53 -10.97
N THR A 41 -1.97 0.49 -10.13
CA THR A 41 -0.87 -0.48 -10.07
C THR A 41 -0.85 -1.41 -11.28
N VAL A 42 -2.00 -1.94 -11.70
CA VAL A 42 -2.06 -2.92 -12.79
C VAL A 42 -2.03 -2.27 -14.18
N VAL A 43 -2.70 -1.14 -14.37
CA VAL A 43 -2.80 -0.49 -15.69
C VAL A 43 -1.64 0.45 -15.95
N LEU A 44 -1.06 1.08 -14.91
CA LEU A 44 0.07 1.99 -15.08
C LEU A 44 1.37 1.39 -14.54
N GLY A 45 1.38 0.95 -13.29
CA GLY A 45 2.59 0.45 -12.61
C GLY A 45 3.22 -0.75 -13.33
N LEU A 46 2.44 -1.80 -13.59
CA LEU A 46 2.93 -3.03 -14.21
C LEU A 46 3.48 -2.80 -15.64
N PRO A 47 2.77 -2.12 -16.57
CA PRO A 47 3.33 -1.82 -17.88
C PRO A 47 4.61 -1.00 -17.82
N VAL A 48 4.67 0.01 -16.95
CA VAL A 48 5.89 0.82 -16.77
C VAL A 48 7.05 -0.02 -16.27
N ALA A 49 6.82 -0.89 -15.29
CA ALA A 49 7.85 -1.81 -14.78
C ALA A 49 8.37 -2.75 -15.88
N LEU A 50 7.46 -3.32 -16.69
CA LEU A 50 7.83 -4.19 -17.81
C LEU A 50 8.62 -3.42 -18.90
N MET A 51 8.24 -2.17 -19.19
CA MET A 51 8.98 -1.30 -20.13
C MET A 51 10.39 -1.00 -19.65
N LEU A 52 10.61 -0.91 -18.34
CA LEU A 52 11.93 -0.76 -17.73
C LEU A 52 12.74 -2.06 -17.70
N GLY A 53 12.21 -3.16 -18.26
CA GLY A 53 12.87 -4.45 -18.32
C GLY A 53 12.76 -5.27 -17.03
N ILE A 54 11.97 -4.83 -16.06
CA ILE A 54 11.69 -5.56 -14.82
C ILE A 54 10.72 -6.69 -15.16
N LYS A 55 11.08 -7.94 -14.87
CA LYS A 55 10.30 -9.10 -15.31
C LYS A 55 9.45 -9.65 -14.18
N ARG A 56 9.97 -10.64 -13.45
CA ARG A 56 9.20 -11.34 -12.41
C ARG A 56 9.11 -10.50 -11.14
N GLU A 57 10.11 -9.67 -10.89
CA GLU A 57 10.13 -8.69 -9.81
C GLU A 57 8.97 -7.69 -9.92
N ALA A 58 8.51 -7.40 -11.15
CA ALA A 58 7.38 -6.51 -11.38
C ALA A 58 6.10 -7.08 -10.75
N ILE A 59 5.90 -8.40 -10.77
CA ILE A 59 4.74 -9.05 -10.15
C ILE A 59 4.71 -8.74 -8.65
N GLY A 60 5.86 -8.88 -7.98
CA GLY A 60 5.97 -8.59 -6.55
C GLY A 60 5.83 -7.09 -6.25
N ALA A 61 6.44 -6.24 -7.07
CA ALA A 61 6.48 -4.79 -6.86
C ALA A 61 5.20 -4.05 -7.28
N THR A 62 4.29 -4.71 -8.01
CA THR A 62 3.00 -4.15 -8.43
C THR A 62 1.82 -4.99 -7.95
N PHE A 63 2.03 -5.84 -6.94
CA PHE A 63 0.99 -6.68 -6.36
C PHE A 63 0.00 -5.87 -5.51
N SER A 64 0.48 -4.83 -4.82
CA SER A 64 -0.33 -4.03 -3.88
C SER A 64 0.39 -2.71 -3.53
N VAL A 65 0.23 -2.19 -2.30
CA VAL A 65 0.98 -1.06 -1.68
C VAL A 65 2.25 -1.55 -0.95
N GLY A 66 2.54 -2.85 -1.01
CA GLY A 66 3.75 -3.41 -0.39
C GLY A 66 3.73 -3.24 1.12
N ARG A 67 2.73 -3.79 1.80
CA ARG A 67 2.65 -3.84 3.27
C ARG A 67 2.75 -5.27 3.78
N GLU A 68 2.66 -5.46 5.09
CA GLU A 68 2.79 -6.77 5.75
C GLU A 68 1.89 -7.86 5.14
N PRO A 69 0.62 -7.59 4.80
CA PRO A 69 -0.21 -8.59 4.13
C PRO A 69 0.35 -8.98 2.75
N SER A 70 0.84 -8.01 1.99
CA SER A 70 1.42 -8.22 0.66
C SER A 70 2.69 -9.07 0.72
N LEU A 71 3.57 -8.76 1.68
CA LEU A 71 4.79 -9.54 1.96
C LEU A 71 4.46 -10.98 2.35
N ALA A 72 3.47 -11.17 3.22
CA ALA A 72 3.05 -12.50 3.65
C ALA A 72 2.51 -13.34 2.47
N ILE A 73 1.64 -12.75 1.65
CA ILE A 73 1.05 -13.45 0.49
C ILE A 73 2.12 -13.83 -0.53
N ILE A 74 3.02 -12.91 -0.89
CA ILE A 74 4.11 -13.19 -1.84
C ILE A 74 5.10 -14.20 -1.25
N GLY A 75 5.43 -14.06 0.04
CA GLY A 75 6.29 -14.99 0.76
C GLY A 75 5.73 -16.42 0.79
N GLU A 76 4.44 -16.59 1.06
CA GLU A 76 3.79 -17.91 1.01
C GLU A 76 3.67 -18.46 -0.41
N ARG A 77 3.38 -17.61 -1.39
CA ARG A 77 3.11 -18.06 -2.76
C ARG A 77 4.36 -18.34 -3.59
N TYR A 78 5.39 -17.52 -3.44
CA TYR A 78 6.60 -17.55 -4.28
C TYR A 78 7.89 -17.77 -3.49
N GLY A 79 7.88 -17.54 -2.17
CA GLY A 79 9.08 -17.53 -1.33
C GLY A 79 9.82 -16.19 -1.38
N MET A 80 10.38 -15.75 -0.26
CA MET A 80 11.05 -14.43 -0.18
C MET A 80 12.35 -14.35 -0.99
N ASP A 81 13.00 -15.48 -1.27
CA ASP A 81 14.21 -15.54 -2.10
C ASP A 81 13.93 -15.47 -3.61
N SER A 82 12.65 -15.55 -4.00
CA SER A 82 12.23 -15.47 -5.40
C SER A 82 12.37 -14.05 -5.97
N PRO A 83 12.39 -13.91 -7.31
CA PRO A 83 12.27 -12.60 -7.95
C PRO A 83 11.06 -11.79 -7.47
N GLU A 84 9.90 -12.43 -7.29
CA GLU A 84 8.68 -11.80 -6.77
C GLU A 84 8.89 -11.30 -5.34
N GLY A 85 9.53 -12.12 -4.49
CA GLY A 85 9.91 -11.75 -3.12
C GLY A 85 10.82 -10.53 -3.06
N ARG A 86 11.81 -10.45 -3.97
CA ARG A 86 12.68 -9.27 -4.10
C ARG A 86 11.91 -8.04 -4.57
N GLY A 87 10.97 -8.22 -5.48
CA GLY A 87 10.09 -7.15 -5.97
C GLY A 87 9.27 -6.52 -4.86
N VAL A 88 8.54 -7.33 -4.08
CA VAL A 88 7.70 -6.83 -2.97
C VAL A 88 8.54 -6.20 -1.85
N LEU A 89 9.75 -6.71 -1.60
CA LEU A 89 10.67 -6.10 -0.63
C LEU A 89 11.21 -4.76 -1.11
N ALA A 90 11.57 -4.66 -2.39
CA ALA A 90 12.04 -3.41 -2.99
C ALA A 90 10.94 -2.34 -2.94
N GLU A 91 9.70 -2.71 -3.25
CA GLU A 91 8.53 -1.85 -3.11
C GLU A 91 8.33 -1.41 -1.65
N TYR A 92 8.27 -2.35 -0.70
CA TYR A 92 8.06 -2.05 0.73
C TYR A 92 9.08 -1.04 1.27
N LEU A 93 10.38 -1.28 1.00
CA LEU A 93 11.47 -0.44 1.49
C LEU A 93 11.43 0.95 0.82
N THR A 94 11.29 0.97 -0.50
CA THR A 94 11.28 2.22 -1.26
C THR A 94 10.05 3.06 -0.94
N GLY A 95 8.88 2.44 -0.83
CA GLY A 95 7.62 3.09 -0.47
C GLY A 95 7.66 3.69 0.93
N THR A 96 8.26 2.98 1.89
CA THR A 96 8.39 3.49 3.27
C THR A 96 9.36 4.67 3.37
N LEU A 97 10.50 4.60 2.67
CA LEU A 97 11.55 5.62 2.74
C LEU A 97 11.26 6.85 1.87
N PHE A 98 10.97 6.61 0.60
CA PHE A 98 10.83 7.68 -0.41
C PHE A 98 9.37 7.97 -0.75
N GLY A 99 8.51 6.96 -0.68
CA GLY A 99 7.09 7.11 -1.02
C GLY A 99 6.38 8.14 -0.14
N ALA A 100 6.60 8.10 1.17
CA ALA A 100 6.00 9.07 2.10
C ALA A 100 6.39 10.52 1.77
N LEU A 101 7.67 10.76 1.46
CA LEU A 101 8.16 12.09 1.09
C LEU A 101 7.55 12.54 -0.25
N PHE A 102 7.55 11.65 -1.25
CA PHE A 102 7.00 11.93 -2.56
C PHE A 102 5.50 12.28 -2.48
N ILE A 103 4.72 11.47 -1.78
CA ILE A 103 3.29 11.69 -1.60
C ILE A 103 3.02 12.97 -0.81
N ALA A 104 3.79 13.27 0.24
CA ALA A 104 3.60 14.51 1.00
C ALA A 104 3.77 15.76 0.12
N ILE A 105 4.78 15.78 -0.74
CA ILE A 105 5.03 16.89 -1.67
C ILE A 105 3.93 16.98 -2.73
N VAL A 106 3.62 15.85 -3.38
CA VAL A 106 2.63 15.80 -4.47
C VAL A 106 1.23 16.10 -3.97
N ALA A 107 0.79 15.50 -2.86
CA ALA A 107 -0.51 15.75 -2.26
C ALA A 107 -0.63 17.21 -1.78
N GLY A 108 0.43 17.76 -1.19
CA GLY A 108 0.47 19.17 -0.79
C GLY A 108 0.35 20.13 -1.98
N TYR A 109 1.05 19.84 -3.08
CA TYR A 109 0.92 20.60 -4.32
C TYR A 109 -0.50 20.51 -4.91
N ILE A 110 -1.06 19.31 -5.02
CA ILE A 110 -2.43 19.11 -5.54
C ILE A 110 -3.47 19.81 -4.65
N ALA A 111 -3.30 19.77 -3.32
CA ALA A 111 -4.15 20.49 -2.39
C ALA A 111 -4.14 22.00 -2.65
N SER A 112 -2.97 22.57 -2.99
CA SER A 112 -2.84 24.00 -3.31
C SER A 112 -3.62 24.45 -4.55
N LEU A 113 -3.97 23.51 -5.45
CA LEU A 113 -4.77 23.81 -6.64
C LEU A 113 -6.25 24.08 -6.31
N GLY A 114 -6.72 23.68 -5.12
CA GLY A 114 -8.11 23.89 -4.67
C GLY A 114 -9.15 23.08 -5.43
N ILE A 115 -8.74 22.09 -6.23
CA ILE A 115 -9.62 21.28 -7.10
C ILE A 115 -10.27 20.14 -6.30
N PHE A 116 -9.53 19.51 -5.39
CA PHE A 116 -9.97 18.34 -4.64
C PHE A 116 -10.28 18.69 -3.18
N HIS A 117 -11.29 18.01 -2.62
CA HIS A 117 -11.57 18.11 -1.19
C HIS A 117 -10.42 17.48 -0.38
N PRO A 118 -9.97 18.09 0.74
CA PRO A 118 -8.85 17.58 1.54
C PRO A 118 -9.00 16.12 1.97
N ASN A 119 -10.21 15.70 2.33
CA ASN A 119 -10.48 14.29 2.70
C ASN A 119 -10.19 13.30 1.56
N SER A 120 -10.43 13.70 0.30
CA SER A 120 -10.13 12.85 -0.86
C SER A 120 -8.63 12.71 -1.07
N LEU A 121 -7.87 13.79 -0.82
CA LEU A 121 -6.41 13.77 -0.90
C LEU A 121 -5.80 12.95 0.24
N ALA A 122 -6.33 13.10 1.46
CA ALA A 122 -5.92 12.29 2.61
C ALA A 122 -6.16 10.79 2.36
N MET A 123 -7.27 10.45 1.72
CA MET A 123 -7.58 9.06 1.37
C MET A 123 -6.69 8.52 0.23
N GLY A 124 -6.34 9.37 -0.75
CA GLY A 124 -5.45 9.00 -1.84
C GLY A 124 -3.97 8.90 -1.46
N SER A 125 -3.54 9.60 -0.40
CA SER A 125 -2.15 9.57 0.09
C SER A 125 -1.78 8.32 0.89
N GLY A 126 -2.77 7.50 1.26
CA GLY A 126 -2.60 6.35 2.16
C GLY A 126 -2.84 6.70 3.61
#